data_AF-A0A4U0FHQ5-F1
#
_entry.id   AF-A0A4U0FHQ5-F1
#
_cell.length_a   1.000
_cell.length_b   1.000
_cell.length_c   1.000
_cell.angle_alpha   90.00
_cell.angle_beta   90.00
_cell.angle_gamma   90.00
#
_symmetry.space_group_name_H-M   'P 1'
#
loop_
_entity.id
_entity.type
_entity.pdbx_description
1 polymer ?
#
loop_
_entity_poly.entity_id
_entity_poly.type
_entity_poly.pdbx_seq_one_letter_code
_entity_poly.pdbx_strand_id
1 'polypeptide(L)' 'MFIILSLPLYAVLVWSYFEPEESLLWGKRWMYKEEPELTEGAIRYTKIASLISIIVLTLILILALIV' A
#
# COMPACT_ATOMS: atom_id res chain seq x y z
N MET A 1 13.66 17.28 -2.29
CA MET A 1 12.21 17.55 -2.19
C MET A 1 11.36 16.29 -2.41
N PHE A 2 11.62 15.48 -3.44
CA PHE A 2 10.85 14.25 -3.74
C PHE A 2 10.84 13.18 -2.63
N ILE A 3 11.91 13.07 -1.83
CA ILE A 3 11.98 12.09 -0.72
C ILE A 3 10.89 12.33 0.33
N ILE A 4 10.62 13.60 0.68
CA ILE A 4 9.61 13.95 1.69
C ILE A 4 8.21 13.56 1.21
N LEU A 5 7.93 13.71 -0.09
CA LEU A 5 6.65 13.32 -0.70
C LEU A 5 6.46 11.80 -0.74
N SER A 6 7.55 11.01 -0.71
CA SER A 6 7.48 9.56 -0.66
C SER A 6 7.19 8.99 0.74
N LEU A 7 7.39 9.77 1.82
CA LEU A 7 7.19 9.30 3.18
C LEU A 7 5.74 8.85 3.46
N PRO A 8 4.69 9.64 3.13
CA PRO A 8 3.31 9.18 3.27
C PRO A 8 3.01 7.94 2.44
N LEU A 9 3.61 7.84 1.24
CA LEU A 9 3.44 6.69 0.37
C LEU A 9 4.03 5.41 1.01
N TYR A 10 5.23 5.49 1.60
CA TYR A 10 5.79 4.38 2.37
C TYR A 10 4.91 4.02 3.57
N ALA A 11 4.39 4.99 4.31
CA ALA A 11 3.53 4.74 5.44
C ALA A 11 2.28 3.94 5.02
N VAL A 12 1.64 4.33 3.91
CA VAL A 12 0.50 3.60 3.35
C VAL A 12 0.91 2.21 2.90
N LEU A 13 2.00 2.04 2.15
CA LEU A 13 2.44 0.72 1.67
C LEU A 13 2.81 -0.23 2.81
N VAL A 14 3.46 0.27 3.86
CA VAL A 14 3.79 -0.51 5.05
C VAL A 14 2.52 -0.90 5.79
N TRP A 15 1.59 0.04 5.96
CA TRP A 15 0.29 -0.24 6.58
C TRP A 15 -0.50 -1.29 5.80
N SER A 16 -0.57 -1.17 4.46
CA SER A 16 -1.23 -2.14 3.59
C SER A 16 -0.61 -3.55 3.62
N TYR A 17 0.67 -3.67 3.98
CA TYR A 17 1.31 -4.96 4.17
C TYR A 17 0.94 -5.62 5.50
N PHE A 18 0.92 -4.86 6.60
CA PHE A 18 0.62 -5.39 7.93
C PHE A 18 -0.87 -5.59 8.17
N GLU A 19 -1.69 -4.63 7.71
CA GLU A 19 -3.14 -4.55 7.94
C GLU A 19 -3.88 -4.45 6.58
N PRO A 20 -3.76 -5.48 5.71
CA PRO A 20 -4.28 -5.43 4.34
C PRO A 20 -5.80 -5.25 4.28
N GLU A 21 -6.54 -5.80 5.24
CA GLU A 21 -7.99 -5.75 5.30
C GLU A 21 -8.49 -4.31 5.51
N GLU A 22 -7.98 -3.65 6.56
CA GLU A 22 -8.26 -2.24 6.82
C GLU A 22 -7.85 -1.35 5.65
N SER A 23 -6.66 -1.58 5.10
CA SER A 23 -6.14 -0.77 3.98
C SER A 23 -6.98 -0.90 2.71
N LEU A 24 -7.54 -2.09 2.43
CA LEU A 24 -8.40 -2.35 1.28
C LEU A 24 -9.75 -1.65 1.39
N LEU A 25 -10.27 -1.56 2.62
CA LEU A 25 -11.57 -0.95 2.92
C LEU A 25 -11.45 0.55 3.24
N TRP A 26 -10.23 1.06 3.42
CA TRP A 26 -9.97 2.46 3.73
C TRP A 26 -10.59 3.38 2.67
N GLY A 27 -11.47 4.27 3.11
CA GLY A 27 -12.21 5.18 2.23
C GLY A 27 -13.30 4.52 1.37
N LYS A 28 -13.57 3.23 1.52
CA LYS A 28 -14.61 2.49 0.78
C LYS A 28 -15.73 1.92 1.65
N ARG A 29 -15.53 1.78 2.97
CA ARG A 29 -16.53 1.22 3.89
C ARG A 29 -17.93 1.84 3.74
N TRP A 30 -18.01 3.15 3.51
CA TRP A 30 -19.27 3.88 3.34
C TRP A 30 -20.08 3.49 2.08
N MET A 31 -19.46 2.78 1.13
CA MET A 31 -20.12 2.36 -0.12
C MET A 31 -20.93 1.07 0.04
N TYR A 32 -20.75 0.34 1.15
CA TYR A 32 -21.38 -0.95 1.40
C TYR A 32 -22.50 -0.82 2.43
N LYS A 33 -23.56 -1.61 2.27
CA LYS A 33 -24.70 -1.63 3.21
C LYS A 33 -24.39 -2.39 4.50
N GLU A 34 -23.43 -3.30 4.44
CA GLU A 34 -22.96 -4.19 5.50
C GLU A 34 -21.44 -4.26 5.44
N GLU A 35 -20.79 -4.83 6.47
CA GLU A 35 -19.33 -4.95 6.50
C GLU A 35 -18.87 -5.88 5.35
N PRO A 36 -18.05 -5.38 4.41
CA PRO A 36 -17.65 -6.14 3.24
C PRO A 36 -16.65 -7.25 3.60
N GLU A 37 -17.00 -8.49 3.34
CA GLU A 37 -16.09 -9.63 3.49
C GLU A 37 -15.05 -9.65 2.36
N LEU A 38 -13.77 -9.66 2.75
CA LEU A 38 -12.66 -9.71 1.80
C LEU A 38 -12.26 -11.16 1.50
N THR A 39 -11.98 -11.44 0.23
CA THR A 39 -11.44 -12.74 -0.16
C THR A 39 -9.99 -12.88 0.28
N GLU A 40 -9.57 -14.11 0.63
CA GLU A 40 -8.17 -14.42 0.93
C GLU A 40 -7.23 -14.02 -0.22
N GLY A 41 -7.72 -14.16 -1.46
CA GLY A 41 -7.00 -13.75 -2.66
C GLY A 41 -6.72 -12.25 -2.69
N ALA A 42 -7.70 -11.41 -2.36
CA ALA A 42 -7.54 -9.97 -2.28
C ALA A 42 -6.54 -9.57 -1.17
N ILE A 43 -6.63 -10.19 0.00
CA ILE A 43 -5.72 -9.97 1.12
C ILE A 43 -4.27 -10.33 0.73
N ARG A 44 -4.08 -11.51 0.14
CA ARG A 44 -2.76 -11.99 -0.28
C ARG A 44 -2.18 -11.15 -1.41
N TYR A 45 -3.01 -10.74 -2.37
CA TYR A 45 -2.60 -9.83 -3.44
C TYR A 45 -2.13 -8.50 -2.87
N THR A 46 -2.88 -7.87 -1.95
CA THR A 46 -2.50 -6.59 -1.33
C THR A 46 -1.17 -6.69 -0.60
N LYS A 47 -0.92 -7.78 0.14
CA LYS A 47 0.38 -8.02 0.79
C LYS A 47 1.53 -8.10 -0.22
N ILE A 48 1.37 -8.91 -1.26
CA ILE A 48 2.43 -9.10 -2.28
C ILE A 48 2.65 -7.81 -3.06
N ALA A 49 1.58 -7.14 -3.50
CA ALA A 49 1.64 -5.90 -4.23
C ALA A 49 2.28 -4.78 -3.41
N SER A 50 1.97 -4.69 -2.11
CA SER A 50 2.58 -3.71 -1.21
C SER A 50 4.08 -3.96 -1.06
N LEU A 51 4.51 -5.21 -0.88
CA LEU A 51 5.92 -5.57 -0.82
C LEU A 51 6.67 -5.24 -2.12
N ILE A 52 6.10 -5.61 -3.27
CA ILE A 52 6.68 -5.29 -4.58
C ILE A 52 6.78 -3.77 -4.77
N SER A 53 5.72 -3.03 -4.40
CA SER A 53 5.68 -1.57 -4.52
C SER A 53 6.75 -0.91 -3.64
N ILE A 54 6.98 -1.40 -2.42
CA ILE A 54 8.06 -0.95 -1.54
C ILE A 54 9.41 -1.14 -2.23
N ILE A 55 9.68 -2.32 -2.79
CA ILE A 55 10.95 -2.61 -3.48
C ILE A 55 11.14 -1.69 -4.68
N VAL A 56 10.13 -1.57 -5.55
CA VAL A 56 10.17 -0.73 -6.76
C VAL A 56 10.35 0.74 -6.39
N LEU A 57 9.58 1.25 -5.41
CA LEU A 57 9.70 2.63 -4.94
C LEU A 57 11.10 2.91 -4.39
N THR A 58 11.68 1.97 -3.64
CA THR A 58 13.04 2.09 -3.11
C THR A 58 14.07 2.18 -4.24
N LEU A 59 13.96 1.34 -5.27
CA LEU A 59 14.85 1.39 -6.43
C LEU A 59 14.74 2.70 -7.19
N ILE A 60 13.52 3.22 -7.38
CA ILE A 60 13.28 4.51 -8.02
C ILE A 60 13.93 5.66 -7.23
N LEU A 61 13.82 5.65 -5.90
CA LEU A 61 14.42 6.68 -5.05
C LEU A 61 15.95 6.63 -5.06
N ILE A 62 16.53 5.43 -5.07
CA ILE A 62 17.99 5.26 -5.21
C ILE A 62 18.45 5.80 -6.56
N LEU A 63 17.76 5.46 -7.65
CA LEU A 63 18.08 5.97 -8.97
C LEU A 63 17.98 7.51 -9.02
N ALA A 64 16.92 8.08 -8.46
CA ALA A 64 16.69 9.52 -8.40
C ALA A 64 17.67 10.29 -7.49
N LEU A 65 18.42 9.58 -6.63
CA LEU A 65 19.50 10.16 -5.82
C LEU A 65 20.84 10.18 -6.57
N ILE A 66 21.04 9.25 -7.50
CA ILE A 66 22.29 9.08 -8.25
C ILE A 66 22.30 9.94 -9.52
N VAL A 67 21.12 10.15 -10.12
CA VAL A 67 20.90 11.02 -11.29
C VAL A 67 20.78 12.47 -10.85
#